data_AF-A0A1B6C069-F1
#
_entry.id   AF-A0A1B6C069-F1
#
_cell.length_a   1.000
_cell.length_b   1.000
_cell.length_c   1.000
_cell.angle_alpha   90.00
_cell.angle_beta   90.00
_cell.angle_gamma   90.00
#
_symmetry.space_group_name_H-M   'P 1'
#
loop_
_entity.id
_entity.type
_entity.pdbx_description
1 polymer ?
#
loop_
_entity_poly.entity_id
_entity_poly.type
_entity_poly.pdbx_seq_one_letter_code
_entity_poly.pdbx_strand_id
1 'polypeptide(L)'
;GELFTPIPAGILVDIWGRKPCLIATAPMYIISWVLVLMTRSVPVLYAVRITQGLGMGIIFTVLPMYIAEISGPSIRGSLSTLFQGMWYFGILFEYSIGPYVTYDHYAYISASIPVIFLCTFIWMPESPYFLLMHNREEEALKSLAWLRAESKLTVKRELLIIKESVHEEMKNKVSWKDLWATPADRRALLIIQVIAVAKFLSGAEAILSYASQTFSATRGSCLTADNYTIIIGILILLTTFFTSGLVDTLGRRPLLLISCVGCCISEFLAGLYYYLDTQTSIYYNYSWLSFVSIASYCVFLSVGVGPLCSTI
;
A
#
# COMPACT_ATOMS: atom_id res chain seq x y z
N GLY A 1 9.53 -10.05 -6.72
CA GLY A 1 8.77 -10.72 -5.64
C GLY A 1 7.30 -10.45 -5.82
N GLU A 2 6.91 -9.18 -5.64
CA GLU A 2 5.53 -8.73 -5.57
C GLU A 2 4.62 -9.19 -6.72
N LEU A 3 5.11 -9.25 -7.96
CA LEU A 3 4.34 -9.73 -9.11
C LEU A 3 3.83 -11.19 -8.96
N PHE A 4 4.60 -12.06 -8.31
CA PHE A 4 4.35 -13.51 -8.30
C PHE A 4 3.52 -13.97 -7.10
N THR A 5 3.49 -13.18 -6.02
CA THR A 5 2.89 -13.57 -4.73
C THR A 5 1.38 -13.44 -4.60
N PRO A 6 0.67 -12.50 -5.25
CA PRO A 6 -0.76 -12.30 -5.01
C PRO A 6 -1.62 -13.53 -5.28
N ILE A 7 -1.35 -14.28 -6.36
CA ILE A 7 -2.14 -15.47 -6.71
C ILE A 7 -1.94 -16.59 -5.68
N PRO A 8 -0.70 -17.03 -5.35
CA PRO A 8 -0.48 -17.97 -4.26
C PRO A 8 -1.01 -17.47 -2.90
N ALA A 9 -0.84 -16.18 -2.59
CA ALA A 9 -1.30 -15.61 -1.33
C ALA A 9 -2.83 -15.69 -1.21
N GLY A 10 -3.58 -15.36 -2.27
CA GLY A 10 -5.04 -15.50 -2.28
C GLY A 10 -5.49 -16.94 -2.01
N ILE A 11 -4.84 -17.92 -2.65
CA ILE A 11 -5.14 -19.35 -2.42
C ILE A 11 -4.79 -19.75 -0.99
N LEU A 12 -3.63 -19.36 -0.48
CA LEU A 12 -3.18 -19.72 0.86
C LEU A 12 -4.05 -19.10 1.96
N VAL A 13 -4.58 -17.90 1.75
CA VAL A 13 -5.47 -17.22 2.71
C VAL A 13 -6.78 -17.96 2.93
N ASP A 14 -7.30 -18.62 1.90
CA ASP A 14 -8.51 -19.43 2.02
C ASP A 14 -8.24 -20.81 2.62
N ILE A 15 -6.99 -21.27 2.67
CA ILE A 15 -6.63 -22.57 3.27
C ILE A 15 -6.16 -22.39 4.71
N TRP A 16 -5.24 -21.46 4.96
CA TRP A 16 -4.56 -21.27 6.24
C TRP A 16 -5.17 -20.17 7.11
N GLY A 17 -5.92 -19.25 6.50
CA GLY A 17 -6.47 -18.08 7.18
C GLY A 17 -5.67 -16.82 6.93
N ARG A 18 -6.28 -15.68 7.26
CA ARG A 18 -5.73 -14.36 6.98
C ARG A 18 -4.60 -14.05 7.96
N LYS A 19 -4.79 -14.34 9.25
CA LYS A 19 -3.80 -14.07 10.31
C LYS A 19 -2.50 -14.85 10.12
N PRO A 20 -2.48 -16.19 9.90
CA PRO A 20 -1.24 -16.93 9.68
C PRO A 20 -0.46 -16.44 8.46
N CYS A 21 -1.14 -16.10 7.37
CA CYS A 21 -0.49 -15.54 6.19
C CYS A 21 0.20 -14.21 6.49
N LEU A 22 -0.44 -13.32 7.27
CA LEU A 22 0.18 -12.07 7.71
C LEU A 22 1.36 -12.30 8.66
N ILE A 23 1.22 -13.20 9.65
CA ILE A 23 2.31 -13.53 10.58
C ILE A 23 3.52 -14.12 9.84
N ALA A 24 3.30 -14.91 8.79
CA ALA A 24 4.36 -15.51 7.99
C ALA A 24 5.25 -14.46 7.27
N THR A 25 4.75 -13.24 7.05
CA THR A 25 5.56 -12.17 6.45
C THR A 25 6.63 -11.63 7.40
N ALA A 26 6.38 -11.63 8.72
CA ALA A 26 7.33 -11.13 9.71
C ALA A 26 8.69 -11.84 9.69
N PRO A 27 8.79 -13.19 9.77
CA PRO A 27 10.07 -13.87 9.67
C PRO A 27 10.75 -13.65 8.31
N MET A 28 9.99 -13.51 7.21
CA MET A 28 10.58 -13.18 5.90
C MET A 28 11.32 -11.84 5.93
N TYR A 29 10.72 -10.80 6.55
CA TYR A 29 11.37 -9.50 6.70
C TYR A 29 12.52 -9.53 7.71
N ILE A 30 12.38 -10.22 8.83
CA ILE A 30 13.45 -10.35 9.83
C ILE A 30 14.68 -11.03 9.21
N ILE A 31 14.51 -12.16 8.52
CA ILE A 31 15.60 -12.85 7.83
C ILE A 31 16.22 -11.95 6.76
N SER A 32 15.39 -11.22 6.01
CA SER A 32 15.86 -10.27 4.99
C SER A 32 16.78 -9.19 5.59
N TRP A 33 16.41 -8.60 6.72
CA TRP A 33 17.23 -7.58 7.39
C TRP A 33 18.48 -8.15 8.04
N VAL A 34 18.42 -9.36 8.61
CA VAL A 34 19.61 -10.06 9.12
C VAL A 34 20.62 -10.28 7.99
N LEU A 35 20.18 -10.71 6.81
CA LEU A 35 21.06 -10.88 5.65
C LEU A 35 21.69 -9.56 5.20
N VAL A 36 20.94 -8.45 5.24
CA VAL A 36 21.45 -7.10 4.94
C VAL A 36 22.57 -6.68 5.89
N LEU A 37 22.47 -7.05 7.17
CA LEU A 37 23.50 -6.77 8.18
C LEU A 37 24.74 -7.68 8.03
N MET A 38 24.55 -8.92 7.58
CA MET A 38 25.64 -9.90 7.50
C MET A 38 26.54 -9.74 6.27
N THR A 39 26.02 -9.25 5.15
CA THR A 39 26.79 -9.20 3.90
C THR A 39 26.45 -8.02 3.02
N ARG A 40 27.46 -7.53 2.29
CA ARG A 40 27.33 -6.48 1.26
C ARG A 40 27.40 -7.05 -0.16
N SER A 41 27.28 -8.36 -0.30
CA SER A 41 27.27 -9.05 -1.59
C SER A 41 26.04 -8.68 -2.41
N VAL A 42 26.25 -8.11 -3.60
CA VAL A 42 25.17 -7.66 -4.49
C VAL A 42 24.17 -8.79 -4.82
N PRO A 43 24.60 -10.03 -5.17
CA PRO A 43 23.67 -11.13 -5.38
C PRO A 43 22.77 -11.44 -4.17
N VAL A 44 23.32 -11.34 -2.95
CA VAL A 44 22.53 -11.58 -1.72
C VAL A 44 21.54 -10.44 -1.51
N LEU A 45 21.94 -9.19 -1.76
CA LEU A 45 21.03 -8.05 -1.69
C LEU A 45 19.89 -8.15 -2.72
N TYR A 46 20.13 -8.71 -3.91
CA TYR A 46 19.05 -9.02 -4.85
C TYR A 46 18.09 -10.07 -4.30
N ALA A 47 18.59 -11.15 -3.71
CA ALA A 47 17.75 -12.17 -3.07
C ALA A 47 16.92 -11.59 -1.92
N VAL A 48 17.51 -10.71 -1.10
CA VAL A 48 16.81 -9.94 -0.06
C VAL A 48 15.67 -9.12 -0.67
N ARG A 49 15.93 -8.33 -1.71
CA ARG A 49 14.90 -7.49 -2.35
C ARG A 49 13.78 -8.32 -2.96
N ILE A 50 14.09 -9.46 -3.55
CA ILE A 50 13.08 -10.40 -4.06
C ILE A 50 12.21 -10.88 -2.89
N THR A 51 12.82 -11.29 -1.77
CA THR A 51 12.14 -11.82 -0.59
C THR A 51 11.24 -10.77 0.08
N GLN A 52 11.74 -9.54 0.26
CA GLN A 52 10.94 -8.41 0.75
C GLN A 52 9.77 -8.11 -0.18
N GLY A 53 9.98 -8.18 -1.50
CA GLY A 53 8.91 -8.03 -2.48
C GLY A 53 7.85 -9.15 -2.40
N LEU A 54 8.24 -10.39 -2.08
CA LEU A 54 7.29 -11.48 -1.84
C LEU A 54 6.42 -11.16 -0.60
N GLY A 55 7.05 -10.73 0.50
CA GLY A 55 6.33 -10.31 1.70
C GLY A 55 5.34 -9.17 1.42
N MET A 56 5.76 -8.19 0.62
CA MET A 56 4.94 -7.06 0.21
C MET A 56 3.69 -7.52 -0.56
N GLY A 57 3.85 -8.41 -1.54
CA GLY A 57 2.71 -8.92 -2.30
C GLY A 57 1.73 -9.73 -1.46
N ILE A 58 2.20 -10.44 -0.42
CA ILE A 58 1.32 -11.07 0.57
C ILE A 58 0.56 -9.99 1.34
N ILE A 59 1.24 -8.99 1.92
CA ILE A 59 0.60 -7.93 2.72
C ILE A 59 -0.48 -7.20 1.92
N PHE A 60 -0.17 -6.75 0.70
CA PHE A 60 -1.13 -6.01 -0.14
C PHE A 60 -2.31 -6.86 -0.63
N THR A 61 -2.18 -8.20 -0.63
CA THR A 61 -3.29 -9.11 -0.96
C THR A 61 -4.14 -9.42 0.26
N VAL A 62 -3.50 -9.74 1.39
CA VAL A 62 -4.18 -10.31 2.57
C VAL A 62 -4.67 -9.24 3.54
N LEU A 63 -3.91 -8.16 3.76
CA LEU A 63 -4.23 -7.18 4.79
C LEU A 63 -5.53 -6.41 4.50
N PRO A 64 -5.82 -5.94 3.27
CA PRO A 64 -7.10 -5.31 2.97
C PRO A 64 -8.29 -6.25 3.19
N MET A 65 -8.15 -7.53 2.82
CA MET A 65 -9.16 -8.57 3.06
C MET A 65 -9.40 -8.77 4.56
N TYR A 66 -8.32 -8.92 5.33
CA TYR A 66 -8.40 -9.04 6.79
C TYR A 66 -9.10 -7.84 7.42
N ILE A 67 -8.72 -6.61 7.04
CA ILE A 67 -9.36 -5.37 7.50
C ILE A 67 -10.84 -5.38 7.15
N ALA A 68 -11.22 -5.74 5.92
CA ALA A 68 -12.61 -5.77 5.48
C ALA A 68 -13.46 -6.75 6.30
N GLU A 69 -12.91 -7.92 6.62
CA GLU A 69 -13.62 -8.99 7.33
C GLU A 69 -13.72 -8.76 8.85
N ILE A 70 -12.74 -8.08 9.47
CA ILE A 70 -12.79 -7.77 10.91
C ILE A 70 -13.52 -6.47 11.24
N SER A 71 -13.57 -5.53 10.29
CA SER A 71 -14.16 -4.20 10.50
C SER A 71 -15.68 -4.22 10.45
N GLY A 72 -16.29 -3.39 11.29
CA GLY A 72 -17.70 -3.05 11.16
C GLY A 72 -17.94 -2.17 9.92
N PRO A 73 -19.14 -2.22 9.30
CA PRO A 73 -19.44 -1.45 8.09
C PRO A 73 -19.19 0.06 8.23
N SER A 74 -19.41 0.62 9.42
CA SER A 74 -19.26 2.05 9.71
C SER A 74 -17.81 2.55 9.72
N ILE A 75 -16.84 1.70 10.01
CA ILE A 75 -15.42 2.09 10.18
C ILE A 75 -14.49 1.50 9.11
N ARG A 76 -15.02 0.65 8.22
CA ARG A 76 -14.25 -0.05 7.19
C ARG A 76 -13.51 0.92 6.26
N GLY A 77 -14.16 1.99 5.82
CA GLY A 77 -13.54 3.02 4.98
C GLY A 77 -12.36 3.72 5.67
N SER A 78 -12.52 4.06 6.96
CA SER A 78 -11.47 4.69 7.76
C SER A 78 -10.27 3.76 7.97
N LEU A 79 -10.50 2.48 8.24
CA LEU A 79 -9.42 1.50 8.38
C LEU A 79 -8.67 1.25 7.06
N SER A 80 -9.38 1.21 5.93
CA SER A 80 -8.76 1.13 4.60
C SER A 80 -7.90 2.36 4.29
N THR A 81 -8.36 3.54 4.69
CA THR A 81 -7.59 4.78 4.56
C THR A 81 -6.36 4.75 5.45
N LEU A 82 -6.50 4.28 6.69
CA LEU A 82 -5.40 4.16 7.64
C LEU A 82 -4.30 3.24 7.10
N PHE A 83 -4.66 2.12 6.46
CA PHE A 83 -3.71 1.25 5.79
C PHE A 83 -2.86 2.00 4.75
N GLN A 84 -3.50 2.77 3.86
CA GLN A 84 -2.78 3.59 2.87
C GLN A 84 -1.96 4.71 3.52
N GLY A 85 -2.46 5.34 4.58
CA GLY A 85 -1.72 6.34 5.35
C GLY A 85 -0.47 5.76 6.01
N MET A 86 -0.56 4.54 6.56
CA MET A 86 0.58 3.84 7.18
C MET A 86 1.66 3.46 6.17
N TRP A 87 1.29 3.16 4.93
CA TRP A 87 2.26 2.97 3.84
C TRP A 87 3.13 4.22 3.64
N TYR A 88 2.50 5.39 3.48
CA TYR A 88 3.23 6.64 3.30
C TYR A 88 3.94 7.11 4.57
N PHE A 89 3.40 6.79 5.75
CA PHE A 89 4.11 7.02 7.00
C PHE A 89 5.41 6.21 7.05
N GLY A 90 5.41 4.96 6.60
CA GLY A 90 6.63 4.15 6.48
C GLY A 90 7.66 4.78 5.54
N ILE A 91 7.22 5.29 4.38
CA ILE A 91 8.11 6.01 3.44
C ILE A 91 8.71 7.25 4.11
N LEU A 92 7.88 8.07 4.75
CA LEU A 92 8.33 9.26 5.47
C LEU A 92 9.30 8.91 6.61
N PHE A 93 9.03 7.85 7.35
CA PHE A 93 9.90 7.34 8.41
C PHE A 93 11.28 7.01 7.86
N GLU A 94 11.35 6.27 6.75
CA GLU A 94 12.61 5.89 6.12
C GLU A 94 13.37 7.10 5.54
N TYR A 95 12.67 8.06 4.92
CA TYR A 95 13.26 9.33 4.48
C TYR A 95 13.79 10.19 5.62
N SER A 96 13.13 10.14 6.78
CA SER A 96 13.51 10.95 7.93
C SER A 96 14.68 10.36 8.69
N ILE A 97 14.94 9.05 8.58
CA ILE A 97 16.02 8.38 9.32
C ILE A 97 17.25 8.19 8.43
N GLY A 98 17.06 7.78 7.18
CA GLY A 98 18.13 7.44 6.23
C GLY A 98 19.29 8.43 6.19
N PRO A 99 19.06 9.76 6.06
CA PRO A 99 20.13 10.76 5.97
C PRO A 99 20.98 10.90 7.24
N TYR A 100 20.45 10.53 8.41
CA TYR A 100 21.07 10.82 9.71
C TYR A 100 21.72 9.62 10.38
N VAL A 101 21.59 8.42 9.80
CA VAL A 101 22.13 7.19 10.38
C VAL A 101 23.05 6.46 9.41
N THR A 102 24.01 5.72 9.95
CA THR A 102 24.83 4.80 9.14
C THR A 102 23.97 3.65 8.61
N TYR A 103 24.42 3.00 7.53
CA TYR A 103 23.73 1.83 6.97
C TYR A 103 23.36 0.74 7.98
N ASP A 104 24.26 0.40 8.92
CA ASP A 104 23.98 -0.67 9.88
C ASP A 104 22.89 -0.26 10.88
N HIS A 105 22.98 0.96 11.41
CA HIS A 105 21.92 1.54 12.26
C HIS A 105 20.59 1.66 11.53
N TYR A 106 20.59 2.03 10.25
CA TYR A 106 19.40 2.01 9.39
C TYR A 106 18.77 0.61 9.37
N ALA A 107 19.56 -0.42 9.06
CA ALA A 107 19.09 -1.79 9.02
C ALA A 107 18.59 -2.30 10.38
N TYR A 108 19.25 -1.94 11.50
CA TYR A 108 18.76 -2.29 12.84
C TYR A 108 17.40 -1.65 13.16
N ILE A 109 17.22 -0.36 12.82
CA ILE A 109 15.97 0.35 13.03
C ILE A 109 14.85 -0.29 12.18
N SER A 110 15.09 -0.49 10.89
CA SER A 110 14.08 -1.10 10.00
C SER A 110 13.79 -2.57 10.34
N ALA A 111 14.76 -3.31 10.90
CA ALA A 111 14.56 -4.67 11.41
C ALA A 111 13.68 -4.73 12.67
N SER A 112 13.64 -3.66 13.47
CA SER A 112 12.83 -3.61 14.69
C SER A 112 11.32 -3.63 14.39
N ILE A 113 10.90 -3.04 13.27
CA ILE A 113 9.50 -2.90 12.87
C ILE A 113 8.80 -4.26 12.67
N PRO A 114 9.32 -5.22 11.87
CA PRO A 114 8.70 -6.53 11.74
C PRO A 114 8.72 -7.35 13.05
N VAL A 115 9.68 -7.11 13.95
CA VAL A 115 9.69 -7.72 15.30
C VAL A 115 8.55 -7.17 16.15
N ILE A 116 8.37 -5.85 16.17
CA ILE A 116 7.24 -5.21 16.89
C ILE A 116 5.91 -5.71 16.32
N PHE A 117 5.79 -5.80 14.99
CA PHE A 117 4.62 -6.37 14.34
C PHE A 117 4.36 -7.81 14.80
N LEU A 118 5.37 -8.68 14.80
CA LEU A 118 5.22 -10.06 15.27
C LEU A 118 4.75 -10.11 16.73
N CYS A 119 5.39 -9.34 17.61
CA CYS A 119 5.06 -9.30 19.03
C CYS A 119 3.63 -8.80 19.29
N THR A 120 3.16 -7.83 18.52
CA THR A 120 1.84 -7.21 18.72
C THR A 120 0.70 -7.95 18.00
N PHE A 121 0.94 -8.43 16.79
CA PHE A 121 -0.10 -9.01 15.93
C PHE A 121 -0.45 -10.46 16.28
N ILE A 122 0.41 -11.18 17.02
CA ILE A 122 0.11 -12.55 17.47
C ILE A 122 -1.18 -12.62 18.31
N TRP A 123 -1.54 -11.56 19.04
CA TRP A 123 -2.75 -11.52 19.86
C TRP A 123 -4.03 -11.19 19.11
N MET A 124 -3.93 -10.71 17.87
CA MET A 124 -5.11 -10.41 17.05
C MET A 124 -5.87 -11.71 16.72
N PRO A 125 -7.21 -11.72 16.73
CA PRO A 125 -7.97 -12.91 16.39
C PRO A 125 -7.98 -13.15 14.88
N GLU A 126 -8.30 -14.37 14.47
CA GLU A 126 -8.52 -14.68 13.04
C GLU A 126 -9.85 -14.07 12.57
N SER A 127 -9.97 -13.81 11.27
CA SER A 127 -11.20 -13.32 10.65
C SER A 127 -12.43 -14.19 10.98
N PRO A 128 -13.53 -13.59 11.49
CA PRO A 128 -14.80 -14.29 11.67
C PRO A 128 -15.34 -14.91 10.38
N TYR A 129 -15.13 -14.22 9.24
CA TYR A 129 -15.55 -14.69 7.92
C TYR A 129 -14.84 -15.99 7.54
N PHE A 130 -13.50 -16.03 7.68
CA PHE A 130 -12.71 -17.24 7.40
C PHE A 130 -13.13 -18.43 8.29
N LEU A 131 -13.38 -18.17 9.58
CA LEU A 131 -13.80 -19.20 10.52
C LEU A 131 -15.19 -19.76 10.15
N LEU A 132 -16.13 -18.92 9.73
CA LEU A 132 -17.44 -19.36 9.24
C LEU A 132 -17.33 -20.16 7.93
N MET A 133 -16.44 -19.76 7.01
CA MET A 133 -16.18 -20.50 5.77
C MET A 133 -15.70 -21.94 6.04
N HIS A 134 -15.03 -22.17 7.17
CA HIS A 134 -14.57 -23.49 7.64
C HIS A 134 -15.55 -24.17 8.61
N ASN A 135 -16.79 -23.69 8.75
CA ASN A 135 -17.79 -24.20 9.69
C ASN A 135 -17.36 -24.15 11.17
N ARG A 136 -16.46 -23.23 11.55
CA ARG A 136 -15.96 -23.04 12.92
C ARG A 136 -16.71 -21.91 13.63
N GLU A 137 -18.00 -22.10 13.85
CA GLU A 137 -18.92 -21.06 14.34
C GLU A 137 -18.57 -20.54 15.75
N GLU A 138 -18.18 -21.42 16.68
CA GLU A 138 -17.83 -20.99 18.03
C GLU A 138 -16.57 -20.12 18.08
N GLU A 139 -15.57 -20.44 17.24
CA GLU A 139 -14.36 -19.64 17.11
C GLU A 139 -14.68 -18.29 16.46
N ALA A 140 -15.54 -18.29 15.42
CA ALA A 140 -15.99 -17.06 14.77
C ALA A 140 -16.72 -16.13 15.76
N LEU A 141 -17.58 -16.69 16.63
CA LEU A 141 -18.27 -15.94 17.68
C LEU A 141 -17.29 -15.35 18.70
N LYS A 142 -16.26 -16.10 19.11
CA LYS A 142 -15.21 -15.61 20.03
C LYS A 142 -14.40 -14.48 19.38
N SER A 143 -14.02 -14.64 18.12
CA SER A 143 -13.28 -13.63 17.36
C SER A 143 -14.09 -12.34 17.23
N LEU A 144 -15.35 -12.44 16.79
CA LEU A 144 -16.20 -11.27 16.60
C LEU A 144 -16.50 -10.56 17.93
N ALA A 145 -16.72 -11.30 19.02
CA ALA A 145 -16.88 -10.72 20.35
C ALA A 145 -15.64 -9.94 20.81
N TRP A 146 -14.44 -10.46 20.53
CA TRP A 146 -13.18 -9.76 20.81
C TRP A 146 -13.05 -8.48 19.98
N LEU A 147 -13.33 -8.55 18.67
CA LEU A 147 -13.22 -7.44 17.73
C LEU A 147 -14.22 -6.30 18.02
N ARG A 148 -15.42 -6.63 18.49
CA ARG A 148 -16.43 -5.66 18.88
C ARG A 148 -16.27 -5.16 20.32
N ALA A 149 -15.40 -5.80 21.11
CA ALA A 149 -15.30 -5.61 22.55
C ALA A 149 -16.66 -5.75 23.26
N GLU A 150 -17.48 -6.70 22.78
CA GLU A 150 -18.86 -6.91 23.24
C GLU A 150 -19.10 -8.35 23.69
N SER A 151 -20.21 -8.57 24.39
CA SER A 151 -20.62 -9.91 24.81
C SER A 151 -21.00 -10.78 23.61
N LYS A 152 -20.75 -12.09 23.72
CA LYS A 152 -21.17 -13.07 22.71
C LYS A 152 -22.67 -13.03 22.40
N LEU A 153 -23.51 -12.64 23.37
CA LEU A 153 -24.95 -12.55 23.19
C LEU A 153 -25.34 -11.41 22.25
N THR A 154 -24.71 -10.25 22.41
CA THR A 154 -24.95 -9.06 21.58
C THR A 154 -24.52 -9.31 20.14
N VAL A 155 -23.34 -9.91 19.98
CA VAL A 155 -22.67 -10.12 18.70
C VAL A 155 -23.24 -11.31 17.91
N LYS A 156 -24.00 -12.20 18.56
CA LYS A 156 -24.59 -13.38 17.91
C LYS A 156 -25.48 -13.01 16.72
N ARG A 157 -26.22 -11.89 16.82
CA ARG A 157 -27.09 -11.43 15.72
C ARG A 157 -26.28 -10.98 14.51
N GLU A 158 -25.18 -10.25 14.73
CA GLU A 158 -24.24 -9.85 13.67
C GLU A 158 -23.58 -11.08 13.04
N LEU A 159 -23.16 -12.06 13.84
CA LEU A 159 -22.57 -13.30 13.35
C LEU A 159 -23.51 -14.07 12.41
N LEU A 160 -24.81 -14.12 12.72
CA LEU A 160 -25.80 -14.79 11.87
C LEU A 160 -25.93 -14.13 10.50
N ILE A 161 -25.88 -12.79 10.44
CA ILE A 161 -25.91 -12.03 9.18
C ILE A 161 -24.67 -12.36 8.34
N ILE A 162 -23.48 -12.37 8.97
CA ILE A 162 -22.22 -12.73 8.29
C ILE A 162 -22.26 -14.19 7.82
N LYS A 163 -22.83 -15.09 8.62
CA LYS A 163 -22.97 -16.51 8.27
C LYS A 163 -23.86 -16.71 7.04
N GLU A 164 -24.96 -15.97 6.95
CA GLU A 164 -25.85 -16.02 5.79
C GLU A 164 -25.13 -15.55 4.53
N SER A 165 -24.42 -14.41 4.58
CA SER A 165 -23.66 -13.91 3.43
C SER A 165 -22.54 -14.87 3.00
N VAL A 166 -21.79 -15.43 3.96
CA VAL A 166 -20.75 -16.45 3.68
C VAL A 166 -21.37 -17.67 3.01
N HIS A 167 -22.52 -18.14 3.48
CA HIS A 167 -23.17 -19.33 2.94
C HIS A 167 -23.70 -19.10 1.52
N GLU A 168 -24.19 -17.90 1.20
CA GLU A 168 -24.57 -17.50 -0.16
C GLU A 168 -23.35 -17.43 -1.09
N GLU A 169 -22.24 -16.83 -0.64
CA GLU A 169 -21.01 -16.73 -1.42
C GLU A 169 -20.39 -18.12 -1.67
N MET A 170 -20.40 -19.01 -0.68
CA MET A 170 -19.88 -20.38 -0.84
C MET A 170 -20.72 -21.25 -1.80
N LYS A 171 -22.03 -20.97 -1.94
CA LYS A 171 -22.88 -21.66 -2.93
C LYS A 171 -22.52 -21.27 -4.35
N ASN A 172 -22.20 -20.00 -4.56
CA ASN A 172 -21.76 -19.46 -5.83
C ASN A 172 -20.25 -19.67 -5.98
N LYS A 173 -19.81 -20.89 -6.32
CA LYS A 173 -18.39 -21.17 -6.58
C LYS A 173 -17.88 -20.32 -7.74
N VAL A 174 -17.30 -19.17 -7.42
CA VAL A 174 -16.67 -18.29 -8.41
C VAL A 174 -15.42 -18.97 -8.94
N SER A 175 -15.39 -19.18 -10.25
CA SER A 175 -14.26 -19.72 -10.98
C SER A 175 -13.49 -18.61 -11.68
N TRP A 176 -12.20 -18.82 -11.94
CA TRP A 176 -11.41 -17.95 -12.82
C TRP A 176 -12.02 -17.77 -14.21
N LYS A 177 -12.86 -18.72 -14.63
CA LYS A 177 -13.61 -18.66 -15.90
C LYS A 177 -14.72 -17.59 -15.87
N ASP A 178 -15.24 -17.26 -14.69
CA ASP A 178 -16.33 -16.29 -14.53
C ASP A 178 -15.85 -14.86 -14.80
N LEU A 179 -14.58 -14.57 -14.56
CA LEU A 179 -13.94 -13.30 -14.95
C LEU A 179 -14.02 -13.02 -16.46
N TRP A 180 -14.20 -14.07 -17.27
CA TRP A 180 -14.30 -13.99 -18.72
C TRP A 180 -15.67 -14.45 -19.24
N ALA A 181 -16.63 -14.75 -18.36
CA ALA A 181 -17.91 -15.34 -18.73
C ALA A 181 -18.81 -14.32 -19.44
N THR A 182 -18.99 -13.13 -18.86
CA THR A 182 -19.87 -12.11 -19.45
C THR A 182 -19.11 -10.94 -20.09
N PRO A 183 -19.74 -10.22 -21.05
CA PRO A 183 -19.17 -8.98 -21.59
C PRO A 183 -18.96 -7.90 -20.53
N ALA A 184 -19.78 -7.90 -19.46
CA ALA A 184 -19.66 -6.98 -18.35
C ALA A 184 -18.40 -7.28 -17.52
N ASP A 185 -18.15 -8.55 -17.20
CA ASP A 185 -16.95 -8.98 -16.45
C ASP A 185 -15.67 -8.65 -17.21
N ARG A 186 -15.65 -8.94 -18.52
CA ARG A 186 -14.51 -8.58 -19.39
C ARG A 186 -14.27 -7.09 -19.43
N ARG A 187 -15.33 -6.28 -19.48
CA ARG A 187 -15.23 -4.81 -19.47
C ARG A 187 -14.71 -4.32 -18.12
N ALA A 188 -15.19 -4.86 -17.01
CA ALA A 188 -14.72 -4.53 -15.67
C ALA A 188 -13.24 -4.90 -15.50
N LEU A 189 -12.85 -6.11 -15.89
CA LEU A 189 -11.46 -6.57 -15.87
C LEU A 189 -10.56 -5.67 -16.70
N LEU A 190 -10.96 -5.31 -17.93
CA LEU A 190 -10.19 -4.41 -18.79
C LEU A 190 -10.01 -3.03 -18.15
N ILE A 191 -11.06 -2.47 -17.54
CA ILE A 191 -10.98 -1.17 -16.85
C ILE A 191 -9.97 -1.24 -15.69
N ILE A 192 -10.03 -2.27 -14.85
CA ILE A 192 -9.12 -2.45 -13.71
C ILE A 192 -7.68 -2.59 -14.19
N GLN A 193 -7.44 -3.40 -15.23
CA GLN A 193 -6.10 -3.59 -15.79
C GLN A 193 -5.53 -2.30 -16.39
N VAL A 194 -6.34 -1.54 -17.14
CA VAL A 194 -5.91 -0.25 -17.71
C VAL A 194 -5.57 0.74 -16.60
N ILE A 195 -6.39 0.82 -15.56
CA ILE A 195 -6.16 1.71 -14.42
C ILE A 195 -4.89 1.30 -13.66
N ALA A 196 -4.67 -0.01 -13.43
CA ALA A 196 -3.48 -0.52 -12.74
C ALA A 196 -2.20 -0.23 -13.56
N VAL A 197 -2.22 -0.51 -14.87
CA VAL A 197 -1.09 -0.22 -15.77
C VAL A 197 -0.82 1.28 -15.83
N ALA A 198 -1.85 2.12 -15.95
CA ALA A 198 -1.69 3.57 -15.93
C ALA A 198 -1.07 4.06 -14.62
N LYS A 199 -1.48 3.50 -13.47
CA LYS A 199 -0.88 3.81 -12.16
C LYS A 199 0.61 3.47 -12.13
N PHE A 200 1.01 2.26 -12.54
CA PHE A 200 2.42 1.89 -12.53
C PHE A 200 3.25 2.67 -13.55
N LEU A 201 2.72 2.93 -14.74
CA LEU A 201 3.39 3.70 -15.78
C LEU A 201 3.45 5.20 -15.47
N SER A 202 2.66 5.70 -14.52
CA SER A 202 2.73 7.08 -14.06
C SER A 202 4.03 7.44 -13.33
N GLY A 203 4.98 6.52 -13.15
CA GLY A 203 6.28 6.84 -12.57
C GLY A 203 6.29 7.10 -11.06
N ALA A 204 5.16 6.91 -10.36
CA ALA A 204 5.01 7.17 -8.93
C ALA A 204 6.10 6.48 -8.09
N GLU A 205 6.25 5.17 -8.29
CA GLU A 205 7.23 4.36 -7.56
C GLU A 205 8.67 4.74 -7.89
N ALA A 206 8.93 5.22 -9.12
CA ALA A 206 10.26 5.69 -9.51
C ALA A 206 10.60 7.01 -8.82
N ILE A 207 9.66 7.96 -8.80
CA ILE A 207 9.83 9.25 -8.10
C ILE A 207 10.08 9.02 -6.61
N LEU A 208 9.32 8.12 -5.97
CA LEU A 208 9.54 7.79 -4.57
C LEU A 208 10.88 7.08 -4.36
N SER A 209 11.17 6.01 -5.10
CA SER A 209 12.41 5.24 -4.91
C SER A 209 13.69 6.03 -5.16
N TYR A 210 13.65 7.02 -6.07
CA TYR A 210 14.81 7.81 -6.48
C TYR A 210 14.74 9.28 -6.04
N ALA A 211 13.80 9.66 -5.17
CA ALA A 211 13.57 11.05 -4.77
C ALA A 211 14.86 11.79 -4.38
N SER A 212 15.66 11.20 -3.47
CA SER A 212 16.91 11.81 -3.02
C SER A 212 17.93 12.00 -4.15
N GLN A 213 18.02 11.03 -5.07
CA GLN A 213 18.89 11.12 -6.24
C GLN A 213 18.41 12.20 -7.21
N THR A 214 17.10 12.25 -7.48
CA THR A 214 16.48 13.27 -8.33
C THR A 214 16.74 14.68 -7.81
N PHE A 215 16.57 14.92 -6.50
CA PHE A 215 16.85 16.24 -5.93
C PHE A 215 18.35 16.55 -5.83
N SER A 216 19.21 15.55 -5.66
CA SER A 216 20.67 15.76 -5.64
C SER A 216 21.23 16.24 -6.98
N ALA A 217 20.56 15.91 -8.09
CA ALA A 217 20.94 16.37 -9.42
C ALA A 217 20.57 17.83 -9.69
N THR A 218 19.61 18.40 -8.93
CA THR A 218 19.16 19.78 -9.10
C THR A 218 20.20 20.76 -8.54
N ARG A 219 20.73 21.66 -9.39
CA ARG A 219 21.71 22.67 -8.96
C ARG A 219 21.01 23.90 -8.35
N GLY A 220 21.63 24.54 -7.35
CA GLY A 220 21.25 25.89 -6.89
C GLY A 220 20.11 25.97 -5.86
N SER A 221 19.74 24.87 -5.19
CA SER A 221 18.70 24.89 -4.16
C SER A 221 19.20 25.36 -2.78
N CYS A 222 18.34 26.07 -2.05
CA CYS A 222 18.61 26.51 -0.67
C CYS A 222 18.56 25.34 0.35
N LEU A 223 17.88 24.25 0.01
CA LEU A 223 17.71 23.06 0.84
C LEU A 223 18.51 21.89 0.25
N THR A 224 18.91 20.96 1.12
CA THR A 224 19.54 19.69 0.73
C THR A 224 18.52 18.74 0.10
N ALA A 225 18.99 17.81 -0.73
CA ALA A 225 18.15 16.80 -1.38
C ALA A 225 17.34 15.95 -0.37
N ASP A 226 17.95 15.67 0.78
CA ASP A 226 17.31 14.94 1.88
C ASP A 226 16.12 15.71 2.46
N ASN A 227 16.27 17.02 2.68
CA ASN A 227 15.19 17.87 3.18
C ASN A 227 14.00 17.90 2.20
N TYR A 228 14.26 17.98 0.89
CA TYR A 228 13.20 17.92 -0.13
C TYR A 228 12.46 16.58 -0.13
N THR A 229 13.20 15.48 0.03
CA THR A 229 12.66 14.13 0.07
C THR A 229 11.75 13.94 1.29
N ILE A 230 12.17 14.44 2.46
CA ILE A 230 11.34 14.46 3.68
C ILE A 230 10.08 15.31 3.48
N ILE A 231 10.19 16.51 2.91
CA ILE A 231 9.02 17.38 2.66
C ILE A 231 8.00 16.68 1.75
N ILE A 232 8.45 15.97 0.70
CA ILE A 232 7.55 15.21 -0.17
C ILE A 232 6.85 14.08 0.60
N GLY A 233 7.56 13.35 1.45
CA GLY A 233 6.96 12.35 2.33
C GLY A 233 5.85 12.94 3.21
N ILE A 234 6.09 14.12 3.80
CA ILE A 234 5.09 14.84 4.61
C ILE A 234 3.89 15.25 3.75
N LEU A 235 4.12 15.82 2.56
CA LEU A 235 3.06 16.28 1.67
C LEU A 235 2.15 15.13 1.23
N ILE A 236 2.72 13.99 0.84
CA ILE A 236 1.96 12.80 0.43
C ILE A 236 1.13 12.25 1.59
N LEU A 237 1.71 12.17 2.78
CA LEU A 237 1.01 11.68 3.96
C LEU A 237 -0.20 12.56 4.30
N LEU A 238 0.01 13.88 4.38
CA LEU A 238 -1.05 14.84 4.67
C LEU A 238 -2.14 14.83 3.59
N THR A 239 -1.74 14.79 2.33
CA THR A 239 -2.68 14.76 1.21
C THR A 239 -3.51 13.49 1.19
N THR A 240 -2.94 12.35 1.56
CA THR A 240 -3.66 11.06 1.64
C THR A 240 -4.80 11.12 2.65
N PHE A 241 -4.55 11.65 3.85
CA PHE A 241 -5.59 11.81 4.87
C PHE A 241 -6.64 12.86 4.47
N PHE A 242 -6.22 13.95 3.82
CA PHE A 242 -7.15 14.96 3.31
C PHE A 242 -8.07 14.38 2.22
N THR A 243 -7.50 13.59 1.33
CA THR A 243 -8.21 12.98 0.20
C THR A 243 -9.27 12.00 0.66
N SER A 244 -9.05 11.25 1.76
CA SER A 244 -10.05 10.28 2.22
C SER A 244 -11.39 10.92 2.56
N GLY A 245 -11.38 12.10 3.18
CA GLY A 245 -12.61 12.87 3.44
C GLY A 245 -13.22 13.44 2.16
N LEU A 246 -12.41 13.70 1.14
CA LEU A 246 -12.85 14.22 -0.14
C LEU A 246 -13.51 13.14 -1.03
N VAL A 247 -13.07 11.88 -0.91
CA VAL A 247 -13.65 10.74 -1.63
C VAL A 247 -15.13 10.56 -1.27
N ASP A 248 -15.48 10.73 0.00
CA ASP A 248 -16.86 10.59 0.48
C ASP A 248 -17.79 11.71 -0.03
N THR A 249 -17.25 12.88 -0.38
CA THR A 249 -18.04 14.05 -0.80
C THR A 249 -18.11 14.22 -2.32
N LEU A 250 -17.00 14.08 -3.03
CA LEU A 250 -16.91 14.31 -4.49
C LEU A 250 -17.03 13.01 -5.30
N GLY A 251 -16.90 11.86 -4.65
CA GLY A 251 -16.94 10.56 -5.30
C GLY A 251 -15.65 10.19 -6.05
N ARG A 252 -15.55 8.92 -6.42
CA ARG A 252 -14.29 8.30 -6.88
C ARG A 252 -13.88 8.72 -8.31
N ARG A 253 -14.83 8.75 -9.25
CA ARG A 253 -14.54 9.00 -10.68
C ARG A 253 -14.02 10.42 -10.96
N PRO A 254 -14.61 11.51 -10.41
CA PRO A 254 -14.08 12.85 -10.62
C PRO A 254 -12.67 13.04 -10.04
N LEU A 255 -12.42 12.49 -8.85
CA LEU A 255 -11.10 12.53 -8.21
C LEU A 255 -10.02 11.86 -9.06
N LEU A 256 -10.32 10.68 -9.64
CA LEU A 256 -9.41 9.99 -10.54
C LEU A 256 -9.06 10.83 -11.77
N LEU A 257 -10.05 11.47 -12.40
CA LEU A 257 -9.84 12.31 -13.59
C LEU A 257 -9.01 13.56 -13.28
N ILE A 258 -9.33 14.26 -12.19
CA ILE A 258 -8.58 15.44 -11.74
C ILE A 258 -7.13 15.06 -11.41
N SER A 259 -6.94 13.93 -10.73
CA SER A 259 -5.62 13.38 -10.41
C SER A 259 -4.81 13.09 -11.67
N CYS A 260 -5.39 12.42 -12.68
CA CYS A 260 -4.70 12.13 -13.94
C CYS A 260 -4.27 13.41 -14.69
N VAL A 261 -5.16 14.40 -14.79
CA VAL A 261 -4.84 15.68 -15.45
C VAL A 261 -3.74 16.42 -14.70
N GLY A 262 -3.85 16.48 -13.36
CA GLY A 262 -2.85 17.14 -12.51
C GLY A 262 -1.48 16.45 -12.56
N CYS A 263 -1.44 15.12 -12.58
CA CYS A 263 -0.20 14.35 -12.75
C CYS A 263 0.43 14.64 -14.11
N CYS A 264 -0.35 14.59 -15.20
CA CYS A 264 0.13 14.85 -16.55
C CYS A 264 0.77 16.24 -16.69
N ILE A 265 0.10 17.29 -16.19
CA ILE A 265 0.65 18.65 -16.21
C ILE A 265 1.93 18.75 -15.38
N SER A 266 1.92 18.16 -14.18
CA SER A 266 3.05 18.22 -13.26
C SER A 266 4.30 17.51 -13.81
N GLU A 267 4.13 16.33 -14.40
CA GLU A 267 5.21 15.58 -15.05
C GLU A 267 5.70 16.26 -16.32
N PHE A 268 4.80 16.84 -17.12
CA PHE A 268 5.20 17.62 -18.28
C PHE A 268 6.09 18.80 -17.90
N LEU A 269 5.73 19.53 -16.83
CA LEU A 269 6.55 20.63 -16.32
C LEU A 269 7.89 20.15 -15.78
N ALA A 270 7.92 19.04 -15.02
CA ALA A 270 9.16 18.45 -14.53
C ALA A 270 10.06 17.99 -15.68
N GLY A 271 9.50 17.31 -16.69
CA GLY A 271 10.21 16.84 -17.87
C GLY A 271 10.76 18.00 -18.70
N LEU A 272 9.98 19.06 -18.90
CA LEU A 272 10.42 20.27 -19.59
C LEU A 272 11.59 20.94 -18.85
N TYR A 273 11.53 21.02 -17.51
CA TYR A 273 12.62 21.55 -16.70
C TYR A 273 13.92 20.77 -16.90
N TYR A 274 13.89 19.44 -16.73
CA TYR A 274 15.09 18.60 -16.88
C TYR A 274 15.61 18.59 -18.33
N TYR A 275 14.74 18.66 -19.33
CA TYR A 275 15.14 18.80 -20.73
C TYR A 275 15.92 20.10 -20.97
N LEU A 276 15.42 21.22 -20.45
CA LEU A 276 16.10 22.51 -20.58
C LEU A 276 17.42 22.54 -19.81
N ASP A 277 17.47 22.03 -18.58
CA ASP A 277 18.69 21.99 -17.76
C ASP A 277 19.80 21.14 -18.40
N THR A 278 19.44 20.03 -19.05
CA THR A 278 20.43 19.12 -19.66
C THR A 278 20.88 19.54 -21.06
N GLN A 279 20.00 20.13 -21.87
CA GLN A 279 20.27 20.42 -23.29
C GLN A 279 20.63 21.88 -23.57
N THR A 280 20.31 22.81 -22.66
CA THR A 280 20.57 24.24 -22.87
C THR A 280 21.56 24.78 -21.84
N SER A 281 22.55 25.55 -22.29
CA SER A 281 23.56 26.20 -21.42
C SER A 281 23.00 27.40 -20.64
N ILE A 282 21.68 27.53 -20.56
CA ILE A 282 21.04 28.72 -20.01
C ILE A 282 20.90 28.53 -18.50
N TYR A 283 21.60 29.37 -17.74
CA TYR A 283 21.59 29.33 -16.28
C TYR A 283 20.28 29.91 -15.75
N TYR A 284 19.28 29.05 -15.52
CA TYR A 284 18.01 29.45 -14.94
C TYR A 284 18.00 29.18 -13.43
N ASN A 285 17.78 30.22 -12.62
CA ASN A 285 17.63 30.11 -11.15
C ASN A 285 16.20 29.63 -10.74
N TYR A 286 15.65 28.64 -11.45
CA TYR A 286 14.32 28.09 -11.22
C TYR A 286 14.38 26.68 -10.61
N SER A 287 15.35 26.40 -9.74
CA SER A 287 15.48 25.10 -9.04
C SER A 287 14.23 24.74 -8.23
N TRP A 288 13.49 25.76 -7.77
CA TRP A 288 12.20 25.60 -7.10
C TRP A 288 11.12 25.03 -8.02
N LEU A 289 11.21 25.24 -9.35
CA LEU A 289 10.20 24.77 -10.30
C LEU A 289 10.19 23.24 -10.36
N SER A 290 11.36 22.60 -10.42
CA SER A 290 11.49 21.13 -10.36
C SER A 290 10.83 20.57 -9.10
N PHE A 291 11.12 21.18 -7.95
CA PHE A 291 10.53 20.78 -6.68
C PHE A 291 9.00 20.96 -6.68
N VAL A 292 8.50 22.12 -7.11
CA VAL A 292 7.04 22.38 -7.15
C VAL A 292 6.34 21.42 -8.11
N SER A 293 6.93 21.11 -9.26
CA SER A 293 6.37 20.14 -10.21
C SER A 293 6.29 18.74 -9.61
N ILE A 294 7.36 18.24 -8.98
CA ILE A 294 7.37 16.92 -8.36
C ILE A 294 6.44 16.88 -7.13
N ALA A 295 6.45 17.92 -6.30
CA ALA A 295 5.55 18.03 -5.15
C ALA A 295 4.08 18.07 -5.57
N SER A 296 3.75 18.86 -6.61
CA SER A 296 2.42 18.91 -7.22
C SER A 296 2.00 17.54 -7.76
N TYR A 297 2.89 16.85 -8.47
CA TYR A 297 2.64 15.48 -8.92
C TYR A 297 2.29 14.56 -7.75
N CYS A 298 3.08 14.59 -6.67
CA CYS A 298 2.88 13.76 -5.49
C CYS A 298 1.52 14.04 -4.80
N VAL A 299 1.11 15.31 -4.75
CA VAL A 299 -0.20 15.73 -4.24
C VAL A 299 -1.30 15.17 -5.15
N PHE A 300 -1.25 15.43 -6.46
CA PHE A 300 -2.27 14.94 -7.38
C PHE A 300 -2.36 13.41 -7.41
N LEU A 301 -1.24 12.71 -7.35
CA LEU A 301 -1.19 11.25 -7.26
C LEU A 301 -1.94 10.74 -6.02
N SER A 302 -1.71 11.39 -4.87
CA SER A 302 -2.35 11.05 -3.59
C SER A 302 -3.85 11.31 -3.59
N VAL A 303 -4.32 12.29 -4.38
CA VAL A 303 -5.74 12.67 -4.49
C VAL A 303 -6.62 11.64 -5.20
N GLY A 304 -6.08 10.84 -6.12
CA GLY A 304 -6.93 9.94 -6.92
C GLY A 304 -6.28 8.61 -7.18
N VAL A 305 -5.23 8.60 -8.00
CA VAL A 305 -4.61 7.37 -8.53
C VAL A 305 -4.08 6.46 -7.41
N GLY A 306 -3.55 7.01 -6.32
CA GLY A 306 -3.03 6.23 -5.19
C GLY A 306 -4.12 5.41 -4.47
N PRO A 307 -5.10 6.06 -3.79
CA PRO A 307 -6.09 5.39 -2.93
C PRO A 307 -7.22 4.67 -3.70
N LEU A 308 -7.56 5.13 -4.91
CA LEU A 308 -8.70 4.60 -5.63
C LEU A 308 -8.39 3.27 -6.34
N CYS A 309 -7.15 3.05 -6.77
CA CYS A 309 -6.76 1.79 -7.40
C CYS A 309 -6.77 0.59 -6.44
N SER A 310 -6.59 0.80 -5.13
CA SER A 310 -6.59 -0.27 -4.13
C SER A 310 -7.99 -0.61 -3.60
N THR A 311 -9.01 0.13 -4.03
CA THR A 311 -10.39 0.01 -3.55
C THR A 311 -11.40 -0.25 -4.67
N ILE A 312 -10.93 -0.48 -5.89
CA ILE A 312 -11.68 -0.98 -7.06
C ILE A 312 -11.27 -2.44 -7.26
#